data_AF-A0AA35XI07-F1
#
_entry.id   AF-A0AA35XI07-F1
#
_cell.length_a   1.000
_cell.length_b   1.000
_cell.length_c   1.000
_cell.angle_alpha   90.00
_cell.angle_beta   90.00
_cell.angle_gamma   90.00
#
_symmetry.space_group_name_H-M   'P 1'
#
loop_
_entity.id
_entity.type
_entity.pdbx_description
1 polymer ?
#
loop_
_entity_poly.entity_id
_entity_poly.type
_entity_poly.pdbx_seq_one_letter_code
_entity_poly.pdbx_strand_id
1 'polypeptide(L)'
;MSISSCWRPFAAFLVLEDVLLLIWGTDPYLASEPLGLLGQTEIAGLPFDNYSLSMVLLSAVVAAALWYGLNRTMFGKLLLAVIYDRELAQAMGINVNRVFLLTFMLGSFLGALGGAYQAPAISVQPGIGVEVIVLAFAVVVIGGMGSIPGALIGSVIVGVARAFAVHQEPALELFVIYMIMAAVLIVRPQGLFAPRQGEKHMSWRRDKTLWGLTLGLAGLLLFNFVVPEWFRSILTLSLARGSVALGLLVLWRCGLISFGHALYFGFGAYTVGLMGRYLGITDAFLTIACGVATAGLFAYLLGFLLRQYRGIFFALLNMAFSMILYGVLAKLEELGSTDGISLEVTTYLWYAPLGAENKTALFIFAAILTWGVAVLVHLYLRSTLGNMTTAVRENEIRLGYLGYSGERAVHAKYVISGLVGGFGGAIAALTIGHVDPDSMAYWPVSGDFVFIAILSGTGNVVAPFIGALMYELIRTYAFDLFPGIWQLIMGGTLLAIIMFLPNGLWSLVDRRRSRAGARALPAEREEG
;
A
#
# COMPACT_ATOMS: atom_id res chain seq x y z
N MET A 1 6.70 17.93 -1.59
CA MET A 1 6.88 16.67 -2.33
C MET A 1 5.51 16.13 -2.69
N SER A 2 5.02 16.41 -3.90
CA SER A 2 3.68 15.94 -4.32
C SER A 2 3.59 14.43 -4.16
N ILE A 3 2.45 13.92 -3.71
CA ILE A 3 2.21 12.48 -3.53
C ILE A 3 2.63 11.70 -4.79
N SER A 4 2.38 12.26 -5.98
CA SER A 4 2.82 11.73 -7.30
C SER A 4 4.33 11.44 -7.40
N SER A 5 5.18 12.20 -6.70
CA SER A 5 6.63 12.02 -6.71
C SER A 5 7.12 10.86 -5.83
N CYS A 6 6.33 10.47 -4.83
CA CYS A 6 6.62 9.32 -3.97
C CYS A 6 6.34 7.98 -4.68
N TRP A 7 5.51 7.99 -5.72
CA TRP A 7 5.09 6.78 -6.44
C TRP A 7 6.01 6.36 -7.57
N ARG A 8 6.80 7.30 -8.12
CA ARG A 8 7.77 6.98 -9.17
C ARG A 8 8.79 5.93 -8.71
N PRO A 9 9.36 6.00 -7.49
CA PRO A 9 10.22 4.94 -6.96
C PRO A 9 9.52 3.58 -6.84
N PHE A 10 8.26 3.55 -6.39
CA PHE A 10 7.51 2.29 -6.28
C PHE A 10 7.25 1.65 -7.65
N ALA A 11 6.85 2.45 -8.64
CA ALA A 11 6.66 1.97 -10.00
C ALA A 11 7.99 1.52 -10.64
N ALA A 12 9.09 2.24 -10.37
CA ALA A 12 10.42 1.82 -10.78
C ALA A 12 10.89 0.54 -10.09
N PHE A 13 10.52 0.32 -8.83
CA PHE A 13 10.79 -0.90 -8.09
C PHE A 13 10.14 -2.11 -8.77
N LEU A 14 8.84 -2.05 -9.10
CA LEU A 14 8.14 -3.12 -9.82
C LEU A 14 8.78 -3.42 -11.19
N VAL A 15 9.22 -2.39 -11.92
CA VAL A 15 9.92 -2.57 -13.20
C VAL A 15 11.29 -3.22 -12.97
N LEU A 16 12.04 -2.79 -11.97
CA LEU A 16 13.36 -3.34 -11.68
C LEU A 16 13.28 -4.81 -11.23
N GLU A 17 12.27 -5.18 -10.45
CA GLU A 17 12.06 -6.55 -9.97
C GLU A 17 11.89 -7.55 -11.11
N ASP A 18 11.04 -7.23 -12.09
CA ASP A 18 10.87 -8.09 -13.26
C ASP A 18 12.02 -7.98 -14.27
N VAL A 19 12.75 -6.87 -14.30
CA VAL A 19 14.02 -6.79 -15.03
C VAL A 19 15.05 -7.77 -14.44
N LEU A 20 15.07 -7.96 -13.12
CA LEU A 20 15.92 -8.98 -12.50
C LEU A 20 15.48 -10.38 -12.95
N LEU A 21 14.18 -10.66 -12.99
CA LEU A 21 13.64 -11.94 -13.51
C LEU A 21 14.04 -12.18 -14.97
N LEU A 22 14.04 -11.14 -15.82
CA LEU A 22 14.43 -11.26 -17.23
C LEU A 22 15.92 -11.58 -17.42
N ILE A 23 16.78 -11.06 -16.55
CA ILE A 23 18.24 -11.22 -16.68
C ILE A 23 18.72 -12.49 -15.99
N TRP A 24 18.23 -12.76 -14.77
CA TRP A 24 18.69 -13.87 -13.93
C TRP A 24 17.73 -15.07 -13.88
N GLY A 25 16.50 -14.94 -14.35
CA GLY A 25 15.51 -16.02 -14.25
C GLY A 25 14.88 -16.14 -12.87
N THR A 26 14.08 -17.20 -12.70
CA THR A 26 13.32 -17.48 -11.46
C THR A 26 14.07 -18.37 -10.47
N ASP A 27 15.16 -18.99 -10.91
CA ASP A 27 15.85 -19.99 -10.11
C ASP A 27 16.62 -19.36 -8.94
N PRO A 28 16.56 -19.98 -7.74
CA PRO A 28 17.36 -19.51 -6.62
C PRO A 28 18.85 -19.75 -6.87
N TYR A 29 19.66 -18.72 -6.67
CA TYR A 29 21.11 -18.79 -6.75
C TYR A 29 21.74 -18.85 -5.36
N LEU A 30 22.50 -19.91 -5.11
CA LEU A 30 23.30 -20.10 -3.89
C LEU A 30 24.77 -19.85 -4.20
N ALA A 31 25.25 -18.64 -3.93
CA ALA A 31 26.65 -18.27 -4.10
C ALA A 31 27.44 -18.53 -2.81
N SER A 32 27.48 -19.77 -2.32
CA SER A 32 28.08 -20.14 -1.02
C SER A 32 29.60 -20.35 -1.07
N GLU A 33 30.23 -20.35 -2.25
CA GLU A 33 31.69 -20.52 -2.40
C GLU A 33 32.53 -19.56 -1.53
N PRO A 34 32.20 -18.25 -1.42
CA PRO A 34 32.94 -17.33 -0.57
C PRO A 34 32.92 -17.73 0.91
N LEU A 35 31.84 -18.36 1.37
CA LEU A 35 31.69 -18.83 2.74
C LEU A 35 32.68 -19.98 3.03
N GLY A 36 32.85 -20.89 2.07
CA GLY A 36 33.77 -22.02 2.17
C GLY A 36 35.25 -21.62 2.06
N LEU A 37 35.57 -20.62 1.24
CA LEU A 37 36.96 -20.20 0.98
C LEU A 37 37.62 -19.51 2.19
N LEU A 38 36.85 -18.76 2.98
CA LEU A 38 37.37 -18.01 4.12
C LEU A 38 37.56 -18.88 5.37
N GLY A 39 36.98 -20.08 5.40
CA GLY A 39 37.08 -21.01 6.52
C GLY A 39 36.46 -20.50 7.83
N GLN A 40 36.68 -21.25 8.90
CA GLN A 40 36.19 -20.94 10.24
C GLN A 40 37.36 -20.70 11.19
N THR A 41 37.18 -19.80 12.15
CA THR A 41 38.10 -19.61 13.27
C THR A 41 37.38 -19.86 14.59
N GLU A 42 38.05 -20.52 15.53
CA GLU A 42 37.50 -20.72 16.86
C GLU A 42 37.81 -19.50 17.74
N ILE A 43 36.77 -18.86 18.25
CA ILE A 43 36.88 -17.76 19.22
C ILE A 43 36.18 -18.23 20.50
N ALA A 44 36.90 -18.26 21.61
CA ALA A 44 36.38 -18.69 22.92
C ALA A 44 35.70 -20.08 22.90
N GLY A 45 36.21 -21.01 22.07
CA GLY A 45 35.70 -22.38 21.96
C GLY A 45 34.43 -22.53 21.11
N LEU A 46 33.97 -21.47 20.45
CA LEU A 46 32.86 -21.51 19.49
C LEU A 46 33.41 -21.28 18.07
N PRO A 47 33.01 -22.09 17.08
CA PRO A 47 33.40 -21.88 15.69
C PRO A 47 32.64 -20.68 15.12
N PHE A 48 33.37 -19.71 14.56
CA PHE A 48 32.81 -18.57 13.86
C PHE A 48 33.23 -18.60 12.38
N ASP A 49 32.28 -18.35 11.49
CA ASP A 49 32.56 -18.18 10.07
C ASP A 49 33.34 -16.88 9.84
N ASN A 50 34.52 -16.98 9.22
CA ASN A 50 35.36 -15.82 8.94
C ASN A 50 34.65 -14.81 8.02
N TYR A 51 33.73 -15.27 7.18
CA TYR A 51 32.88 -14.42 6.35
C TYR A 51 31.96 -13.50 7.17
N SER A 52 31.35 -14.04 8.22
CA SER A 52 30.49 -13.27 9.14
C SER A 52 31.31 -12.23 9.92
N LEU A 53 32.53 -12.58 10.32
CA LEU A 53 33.45 -11.65 10.96
C LEU A 53 33.89 -10.52 10.02
N SER A 54 34.17 -10.83 8.75
CA SER A 54 34.48 -9.81 7.74
C SER A 54 33.27 -8.93 7.41
N MET A 55 32.04 -9.45 7.52
CA MET A 55 30.81 -8.66 7.40
C MET A 55 30.72 -7.59 8.50
N VAL A 56 30.97 -8.00 9.75
CA VAL A 56 30.97 -7.10 10.90
C VAL A 56 32.04 -6.01 10.71
N LEU A 57 33.25 -6.39 10.30
CA LEU A 57 34.34 -5.46 10.03
C LEU A 57 33.98 -4.44 8.94
N LEU A 58 33.49 -4.91 7.79
CA LEU A 58 33.09 -4.04 6.68
C LEU A 58 31.97 -3.08 7.10
N SER A 59 30.97 -3.58 7.83
CA SER A 59 29.88 -2.75 8.34
C SER A 59 30.38 -1.63 9.27
N ALA A 60 31.33 -1.93 10.15
CA ALA A 60 31.95 -0.94 11.04
C ALA A 60 32.76 0.11 10.26
N VAL A 61 33.51 -0.31 9.24
CA VAL A 61 34.27 0.59 8.36
C VAL A 61 33.34 1.52 7.59
N VAL A 62 32.28 0.98 6.98
CA VAL A 62 31.26 1.75 6.24
C VAL A 62 30.55 2.74 7.18
N ALA A 63 30.17 2.30 8.37
CA ALA A 63 29.55 3.14 9.39
C ALA A 63 30.48 4.31 9.81
N ALA A 64 31.75 4.03 10.08
CA ALA A 64 32.74 5.05 10.42
C ALA A 64 32.98 6.03 9.26
N ALA A 65 33.08 5.52 8.03
CA ALA A 65 33.24 6.33 6.82
C ALA A 65 32.04 7.25 6.59
N LEU A 66 30.81 6.76 6.80
CA LEU A 66 29.60 7.58 6.67
C LEU A 66 29.48 8.61 7.78
N TRP A 67 29.75 8.22 9.02
CA TRP A 67 29.75 9.15 10.14
C TRP A 67 30.75 10.28 9.91
N TYR A 68 31.97 9.95 9.48
CA TYR A 68 32.99 10.95 9.14
C TYR A 68 32.56 11.81 7.94
N GLY A 69 32.11 11.17 6.87
CA GLY A 69 31.64 11.82 5.65
C GLY A 69 30.52 12.82 5.92
N LEU A 70 29.52 12.46 6.71
CA LEU A 70 28.35 13.28 6.96
C LEU A 70 28.54 14.31 8.08
N ASN A 71 29.33 14.02 9.12
CA ASN A 71 29.51 14.97 10.23
C ASN A 71 30.72 15.88 10.10
N ARG A 72 31.78 15.45 9.40
CA ARG A 72 33.04 16.21 9.35
C ARG A 72 33.28 16.91 8.02
N THR A 73 32.70 16.44 6.91
CA THR A 73 32.97 17.03 5.58
C THR A 73 32.00 18.15 5.20
N MET A 74 32.41 18.97 4.22
CA MET A 74 31.55 20.02 3.64
C MET A 74 30.31 19.47 2.94
N PHE A 75 30.41 18.28 2.34
CA PHE A 75 29.28 17.61 1.70
C PHE A 75 28.17 17.32 2.70
N GLY A 76 28.51 16.84 3.90
CA GLY A 76 27.56 16.61 4.98
C GLY A 76 26.84 17.88 5.44
N LYS A 77 27.57 19.00 5.56
CA LYS A 77 26.96 20.31 5.90
C LYS A 77 26.02 20.82 4.81
N LEU A 78 26.38 20.65 3.54
CA LEU A 78 25.51 20.97 2.39
C LEU A 78 24.24 20.12 2.41
N LEU A 79 24.36 18.81 2.66
CA LEU A 79 23.22 17.91 2.78
C LEU A 79 22.28 18.36 3.91
N LEU A 80 22.84 18.67 5.08
CA LEU A 80 22.08 19.14 6.24
C LEU A 80 21.35 20.46 5.92
N ALA A 81 22.00 21.43 5.26
CA ALA A 81 21.36 22.67 4.81
C ALA A 81 20.15 22.40 3.89
N VAL A 82 20.29 21.46 2.94
CA VAL A 82 19.21 21.05 2.03
C VAL A 82 18.06 20.34 2.77
N ILE A 83 18.35 19.61 3.84
CA ILE A 83 17.34 18.91 4.67
C ILE A 83 16.50 19.92 5.47
N TYR A 84 17.13 20.96 6.04
CA TYR A 84 16.43 21.98 6.82
C TYR A 84 15.50 22.84 5.96
N ASP A 85 16.03 23.41 4.87
CA ASP A 85 15.23 24.20 3.94
C ASP A 85 15.81 24.15 2.53
N ARG A 86 15.09 23.46 1.63
CA ARG A 86 15.49 23.31 0.23
C ARG A 86 15.42 24.63 -0.54
N GLU A 87 14.46 25.49 -0.23
CA GLU A 87 14.25 26.76 -0.93
C GLU A 87 15.36 27.75 -0.54
N LEU A 88 15.68 27.81 0.76
CA LEU A 88 16.81 28.59 1.27
C LEU A 88 18.13 28.10 0.67
N ALA A 89 18.35 26.78 0.62
CA ALA A 89 19.57 26.21 0.05
C ALA A 89 19.73 26.58 -1.45
N GLN A 90 18.64 26.54 -2.23
CA GLN A 90 18.66 26.97 -3.63
C GLN A 90 18.95 28.47 -3.78
N ALA A 91 18.38 29.31 -2.91
CA ALA A 91 18.64 30.75 -2.89
C ALA A 91 20.11 31.08 -2.57
N MET A 92 20.75 30.25 -1.73
CA MET A 92 22.18 30.34 -1.42
C MET A 92 23.09 29.79 -2.53
N GLY A 93 22.54 29.42 -3.70
CA GLY A 93 23.29 28.92 -4.85
C GLY A 93 23.68 27.43 -4.76
N ILE A 94 23.18 26.69 -3.77
CA ILE A 94 23.44 25.25 -3.67
C ILE A 94 22.60 24.52 -4.72
N ASN A 95 23.27 23.75 -5.59
CA ASN A 95 22.58 22.91 -6.55
C ASN A 95 21.96 21.68 -5.85
N VAL A 96 20.72 21.83 -5.37
CA VAL A 96 19.98 20.79 -4.65
C VAL A 96 19.86 19.50 -5.46
N ASN A 97 19.73 19.60 -6.80
CA ASN A 97 19.64 18.42 -7.65
C ASN A 97 20.92 17.58 -7.62
N ARG A 98 22.10 18.22 -7.61
CA ARG A 98 23.39 17.51 -7.48
C ARG A 98 23.55 16.88 -6.11
N VAL A 99 23.21 17.60 -5.04
CA VAL A 99 23.29 17.06 -3.67
C VAL A 99 22.38 15.85 -3.54
N PHE A 100 21.13 15.95 -4.00
CA PHE A 100 20.18 14.85 -3.97
C PHE A 100 20.64 13.65 -4.80
N LEU A 101 21.15 13.87 -6.01
CA LEU A 101 21.65 12.81 -6.89
C LEU A 101 22.85 12.08 -6.29
N LEU A 102 23.80 12.81 -5.69
CA LEU A 102 24.96 12.19 -5.04
C LEU A 102 24.56 11.38 -3.80
N THR A 103 23.67 11.91 -2.95
CA THR A 103 23.17 11.17 -1.79
C THR A 103 22.37 9.95 -2.21
N PHE A 104 21.57 10.05 -3.28
CA PHE A 104 20.83 8.92 -3.84
C PHE A 104 21.78 7.84 -4.38
N MET A 105 22.76 8.21 -5.21
CA MET A 105 23.77 7.27 -5.72
C MET A 105 24.53 6.57 -4.60
N LEU A 106 24.97 7.32 -3.59
CA LEU A 106 25.69 6.78 -2.44
C LEU A 106 24.80 5.83 -1.61
N GLY A 107 23.53 6.17 -1.39
CA GLY A 107 22.57 5.29 -0.73
C GLY A 107 22.31 4.00 -1.53
N SER A 108 22.06 4.10 -2.83
CA SER A 108 21.88 2.95 -3.72
C SER A 108 23.12 2.06 -3.79
N PHE A 109 24.31 2.66 -3.83
CA PHE A 109 25.59 1.93 -3.80
C PHE A 109 25.75 1.14 -2.50
N LEU A 110 25.48 1.77 -1.35
CA LEU A 110 25.58 1.10 -0.04
C LEU A 110 24.53 0.00 0.12
N GLY A 111 23.31 0.20 -0.38
CA GLY A 111 22.28 -0.83 -0.42
C GLY A 111 22.70 -2.02 -1.28
N ALA A 112 23.25 -1.76 -2.47
CA ALA A 112 23.77 -2.80 -3.35
C ALA A 112 24.96 -3.55 -2.72
N LEU A 113 25.87 -2.83 -2.05
CA LEU A 113 27.00 -3.42 -1.32
C LEU A 113 26.51 -4.31 -0.16
N GLY A 114 25.51 -3.85 0.61
CA GLY A 114 24.90 -4.64 1.68
C GLY A 114 24.23 -5.92 1.15
N GLY A 115 23.46 -5.82 0.07
CA GLY A 115 22.83 -6.98 -0.57
C GLY A 115 23.86 -7.97 -1.14
N ALA A 116 24.88 -7.47 -1.83
CA ALA A 116 25.95 -8.30 -2.39
C ALA A 116 26.74 -9.06 -1.30
N TYR A 117 26.93 -8.45 -0.13
CA TYR A 117 27.58 -9.10 1.00
C TYR A 117 26.66 -10.06 1.78
N GLN A 118 25.35 -9.82 1.75
CA GLN A 118 24.40 -10.76 2.36
C GLN A 118 24.19 -12.01 1.47
N ALA A 119 24.35 -11.88 0.15
CA ALA A 119 24.04 -12.91 -0.83
C ALA A 119 24.65 -14.30 -0.56
N PRO A 120 25.93 -14.45 -0.15
CA PRO A 120 26.48 -15.78 0.16
C PRO A 120 25.90 -16.47 1.39
N ALA A 121 25.26 -15.72 2.27
CA ALA A 121 24.68 -16.24 3.51
C ALA A 121 23.20 -16.65 3.36
N ILE A 122 22.57 -16.35 2.23
CA ILE A 122 21.16 -16.68 1.96
C ILE A 122 21.01 -17.29 0.57
N SER A 123 19.89 -17.96 0.32
CA SER A 123 19.50 -18.32 -1.03
C SER A 123 19.01 -17.06 -1.75
N VAL A 124 19.68 -16.61 -2.80
CA VAL A 124 19.27 -15.42 -3.54
C VAL A 124 18.19 -15.79 -4.55
N GLN A 125 16.96 -15.44 -4.22
CA GLN A 125 15.79 -15.60 -5.07
C GLN A 125 15.18 -14.24 -5.44
N PRO A 126 14.49 -14.15 -6.60
CA PRO A 126 13.68 -12.98 -6.92
C PRO A 126 12.68 -12.68 -5.80
N GLY A 127 12.42 -11.39 -5.54
CA GLY A 127 11.57 -10.96 -4.43
C GLY A 127 12.30 -10.59 -3.13
N ILE A 128 13.57 -10.97 -2.94
CA ILE A 128 14.32 -10.63 -1.72
C ILE A 128 14.40 -9.12 -1.45
N GLY A 129 14.40 -8.29 -2.49
CA GLY A 129 14.43 -6.84 -2.36
C GLY A 129 13.31 -6.31 -1.47
N VAL A 130 12.13 -6.94 -1.54
CA VAL A 130 10.97 -6.64 -0.71
C VAL A 130 11.27 -6.83 0.77
N GLU A 131 11.75 -8.01 1.16
CA GLU A 131 12.02 -8.36 2.55
C GLU A 131 13.10 -7.45 3.14
N VAL A 132 14.15 -7.17 2.36
CA VAL A 132 15.27 -6.31 2.75
C VAL A 132 14.82 -4.86 2.92
N ILE A 133 14.01 -4.31 2.00
CA ILE A 133 13.49 -2.94 2.09
C ILE A 133 12.71 -2.76 3.39
N VAL A 134 11.89 -3.74 3.75
CA VAL A 134 11.04 -3.65 4.93
C VAL A 134 11.85 -3.73 6.23
N LEU A 135 12.83 -4.64 6.29
CA LEU A 135 13.77 -4.70 7.42
C LEU A 135 14.59 -3.41 7.54
N ALA A 136 15.05 -2.83 6.43
CA ALA A 136 15.77 -1.57 6.41
C ALA A 136 14.92 -0.41 6.94
N PHE A 137 13.62 -0.37 6.59
CA PHE A 137 12.70 0.62 7.14
C PHE A 137 12.53 0.48 8.65
N ALA A 138 12.38 -0.74 9.17
CA ALA A 138 12.29 -0.98 10.61
C ALA A 138 13.54 -0.43 11.34
N VAL A 139 14.73 -0.72 10.82
CA VAL A 139 16.00 -0.21 11.37
C VAL A 139 16.07 1.32 11.39
N VAL A 140 15.73 1.98 10.28
CA VAL A 140 15.76 3.45 10.16
C VAL A 140 14.76 4.10 11.11
N VAL A 141 13.59 3.50 11.27
CA VAL A 141 12.54 3.97 12.18
C VAL A 141 12.99 3.85 13.64
N ILE A 142 13.57 2.71 14.03
CA ILE A 142 14.11 2.48 15.38
C ILE A 142 15.26 3.44 15.68
N GLY A 143 16.13 3.69 14.71
CA GLY A 143 17.21 4.65 14.84
C GLY A 143 16.80 6.11 14.85
N GLY A 144 15.61 6.43 14.33
CA GLY A 144 15.13 7.80 14.14
C GLY A 144 15.60 8.41 12.81
N MET A 145 14.69 9.11 12.12
CA MET A 145 14.97 9.68 10.80
C MET A 145 16.00 10.81 10.92
N GLY A 146 17.23 10.56 10.50
CA GLY A 146 18.32 11.54 10.48
C GLY A 146 19.41 11.34 11.54
N SER A 147 19.36 10.25 12.33
CA SER A 147 20.43 9.91 13.28
C SER A 147 21.24 8.70 12.81
N ILE A 148 22.49 8.91 12.38
CA ILE A 148 23.41 7.83 11.99
C ILE A 148 23.72 6.90 13.19
N PRO A 149 24.07 7.41 14.39
CA PRO A 149 24.30 6.55 15.55
C PRO A 149 23.03 5.81 15.97
N GLY A 150 21.87 6.46 15.82
CA GLY A 150 20.58 5.83 16.06
C GLY A 150 20.34 4.65 15.11
N ALA A 151 20.60 4.82 13.81
CA ALA A 151 20.45 3.74 12.83
C ALA A 151 21.35 2.54 13.12
N LEU A 152 22.59 2.77 13.59
CA LEU A 152 23.51 1.71 14.04
C LEU A 152 22.97 0.93 15.24
N ILE A 153 22.48 1.65 16.25
CA ILE A 153 21.88 1.00 17.43
C ILE A 153 20.62 0.24 17.01
N GLY A 154 19.79 0.85 16.14
CA GLY A 154 18.59 0.23 15.60
C GLY A 154 18.88 -1.05 14.82
N SER A 155 19.94 -1.09 14.00
CA SER A 155 20.31 -2.29 13.24
C SER A 155 20.76 -3.42 14.15
N VAL A 156 21.51 -3.12 15.21
CA VAL A 156 21.92 -4.11 16.21
C VAL A 156 20.72 -4.64 16.98
N ILE A 157 19.80 -3.77 17.42
CA ILE A 157 18.58 -4.18 18.13
C ILE A 157 17.72 -5.10 17.25
N VAL A 158 17.44 -4.70 16.01
CA VAL A 158 16.67 -5.52 15.05
C VAL A 158 17.38 -6.83 14.77
N GLY A 159 18.70 -6.81 14.53
CA GLY A 159 19.48 -8.00 14.25
C GLY A 159 19.49 -9.00 15.40
N VAL A 160 19.69 -8.54 16.65
CA VAL A 160 19.66 -9.40 17.83
C VAL A 160 18.26 -9.93 18.10
N ALA A 161 17.23 -9.09 17.99
CA ALA A 161 15.84 -9.54 18.17
C ALA A 161 15.45 -10.58 17.11
N ARG A 162 15.86 -10.38 15.86
CA ARG A 162 15.69 -11.33 14.76
C ARG A 162 16.42 -12.63 15.04
N ALA A 163 17.70 -12.58 15.41
CA ALA A 163 18.49 -13.79 15.72
C ALA A 163 17.88 -14.59 16.88
N PHE A 164 17.40 -13.90 17.92
CA PHE A 164 16.71 -14.53 19.04
C PHE A 164 15.38 -15.15 18.61
N ALA A 165 14.58 -14.45 17.80
CA ALA A 165 13.34 -14.99 17.25
C ALA A 165 13.61 -16.24 16.41
N VAL A 166 14.59 -16.20 15.51
CA VAL A 166 15.00 -17.36 14.69
C VAL A 166 15.46 -18.53 15.56
N HIS A 167 16.18 -18.27 16.65
CA HIS A 167 16.68 -19.34 17.51
C HIS A 167 15.57 -20.03 18.32
N GLN A 168 14.65 -19.24 18.88
CA GLN A 168 13.59 -19.77 19.74
C GLN A 168 12.44 -20.35 18.91
N GLU A 169 11.91 -19.54 17.99
CA GLU A 169 10.74 -19.84 17.17
C GLU A 169 10.91 -19.17 15.80
N PRO A 170 11.55 -19.84 14.82
CA PRO A 170 11.74 -19.29 13.47
C PRO A 170 10.46 -18.74 12.83
N ALA A 171 9.32 -19.32 13.20
CA ALA A 171 8.00 -18.88 12.79
C ALA A 171 7.68 -17.41 13.16
N LEU A 172 8.19 -16.89 14.28
CA LEU A 172 7.83 -15.57 14.80
C LEU A 172 8.73 -14.44 14.29
N GLU A 173 9.76 -14.74 13.50
CA GLU A 173 10.76 -13.76 13.05
C GLU A 173 10.14 -12.50 12.40
N LEU A 174 9.32 -12.71 11.37
CA LEU A 174 8.63 -11.63 10.66
C LEU A 174 7.74 -10.82 11.61
N PHE A 175 6.92 -11.51 12.41
CA PHE A 175 6.03 -10.88 13.39
C PHE A 175 6.81 -10.00 14.38
N VAL A 176 7.93 -10.48 14.92
CA VAL A 176 8.75 -9.74 15.88
C VAL A 176 9.31 -8.46 15.25
N ILE A 177 9.79 -8.50 14.01
CA ILE A 177 10.33 -7.30 13.33
C ILE A 177 9.23 -6.22 13.18
N TYR A 178 8.04 -6.60 12.72
CA TYR A 178 6.93 -5.66 12.55
C TYR A 178 6.37 -5.15 13.87
N MET A 179 6.33 -6.01 14.89
CA MET A 179 5.90 -5.63 16.23
C MET A 179 6.86 -4.61 16.85
N ILE A 180 8.17 -4.79 16.72
CA ILE A 180 9.18 -3.82 17.18
C ILE A 180 9.03 -2.50 16.43
N MET A 181 8.89 -2.54 15.10
CA MET A 181 8.68 -1.34 14.29
C MET A 181 7.41 -0.59 14.71
N ALA A 182 6.30 -1.30 14.90
CA ALA A 182 5.05 -0.71 15.38
C ALA A 182 5.23 -0.12 16.79
N ALA A 183 5.85 -0.85 17.72
CA ALA A 183 6.10 -0.40 19.08
C ALA A 183 6.94 0.87 19.14
N VAL A 184 8.02 0.96 18.37
CA VAL A 184 8.85 2.18 18.31
C VAL A 184 8.06 3.36 17.75
N LEU A 185 7.31 3.16 16.66
CA LEU A 185 6.49 4.22 16.10
C LEU A 185 5.43 4.70 17.10
N ILE A 186 4.85 3.79 17.89
CA ILE A 186 3.92 4.09 18.97
C ILE A 186 4.59 4.98 20.04
N VAL A 187 5.80 4.63 20.47
CA VAL A 187 6.48 5.30 21.61
C VAL A 187 7.17 6.61 21.23
N ARG A 188 7.71 6.73 20.01
CA ARG A 188 8.40 7.95 19.54
C ARG A 188 7.92 8.38 18.15
N PRO A 189 6.71 8.97 18.06
CA PRO A 189 6.24 9.61 16.85
C PRO A 189 7.08 10.86 16.56
N GLN A 190 8.18 10.74 15.82
CA GLN A 190 8.95 11.92 15.40
C GLN A 190 8.16 12.70 14.35
N GLY A 191 7.50 13.80 14.73
CA GLY A 191 6.92 14.72 13.75
C GLY A 191 6.31 15.99 14.33
N LEU A 192 7.07 17.11 14.30
CA LEU A 192 6.57 18.45 14.63
C LEU A 192 6.39 19.36 13.39
N PHE A 193 6.88 18.95 12.21
CA PHE A 193 6.81 19.76 10.99
C PHE A 193 6.56 18.90 9.74
N ALA A 194 5.31 18.85 9.30
CA ALA A 194 4.97 18.44 7.94
C ALA A 194 5.06 19.67 7.02
N PRO A 195 5.78 19.62 5.88
CA PRO A 195 5.84 20.76 4.97
C PRO A 195 4.46 21.09 4.40
N ARG A 196 4.11 22.39 4.38
CA ARG A 196 2.95 22.93 3.67
C ARG A 196 3.04 22.55 2.19
N GLN A 197 2.02 21.89 1.66
CA GLN A 197 1.89 21.68 0.22
C GLN A 197 0.61 22.36 -0.27
N GLY A 198 0.79 23.45 -0.99
CA GLY A 198 -0.25 23.98 -1.87
C GLY A 198 -0.31 23.11 -3.12
N GLU A 199 -1.22 22.14 -3.13
CA GLU A 199 -1.67 21.58 -4.40
C GLU A 199 -2.76 22.48 -4.98
N LYS A 200 -2.76 22.59 -6.32
CA LYS A 200 -3.61 23.48 -7.10
C LYS A 200 -5.08 23.26 -6.73
N HIS A 201 -5.79 24.37 -6.56
CA HIS A 201 -7.22 24.43 -6.29
C HIS A 201 -7.98 23.58 -7.32
N MET A 202 -8.48 22.43 -6.86
CA MET A 202 -9.39 21.59 -7.63
C MET A 202 -10.76 22.26 -7.60
N SER A 203 -11.18 22.83 -8.73
CA SER A 203 -12.50 23.44 -8.83
C SER A 203 -13.57 22.35 -8.69
N TRP A 204 -14.30 22.38 -7.58
CA TRP A 204 -15.46 21.54 -7.33
C TRP A 204 -16.58 21.92 -8.30
N ARG A 205 -16.66 21.23 -9.43
CA ARG A 205 -17.74 21.41 -10.40
C ARG A 205 -18.82 20.37 -10.15
N ARG A 206 -20.07 20.84 -10.03
CA ARG A 206 -21.33 20.09 -9.81
C ARG A 206 -21.25 18.59 -10.18
N ASP A 207 -21.13 17.77 -9.15
CA ASP A 207 -21.11 16.30 -9.19
C ASP A 207 -22.42 15.72 -9.78
N LYS A 208 -22.31 15.04 -10.93
CA LYS A 208 -23.36 14.15 -11.49
C LYS A 208 -23.11 12.67 -11.13
N THR A 209 -22.33 12.43 -10.09
CA THR A 209 -21.86 11.10 -9.65
C THR A 209 -22.99 10.13 -9.30
N LEU A 210 -24.06 10.59 -8.65
CA LEU A 210 -25.22 9.74 -8.33
C LEU A 210 -25.88 9.18 -9.60
N TRP A 211 -26.07 10.03 -10.62
CA TRP A 211 -26.55 9.59 -11.93
C TRP A 211 -25.58 8.62 -12.62
N GLY A 212 -24.27 8.84 -12.47
CA GLY A 212 -23.25 7.91 -12.98
C GLY A 212 -23.27 6.56 -12.26
N LEU A 213 -23.48 6.54 -10.94
CA LEU A 213 -23.58 5.32 -10.14
C LEU A 213 -24.84 4.53 -10.49
N THR A 214 -26.00 5.19 -10.61
CA THR A 214 -27.27 4.52 -10.96
C THR A 214 -27.28 4.00 -12.39
N LEU A 215 -26.76 4.77 -13.36
CA LEU A 215 -26.59 4.29 -14.73
C LEU A 215 -25.54 3.17 -14.83
N GLY A 216 -24.46 3.25 -14.04
CA GLY A 216 -23.45 2.21 -13.96
C GLY A 216 -23.99 0.90 -13.41
N LEU A 217 -24.81 0.94 -12.35
CA LEU A 217 -25.49 -0.23 -11.81
C LEU A 217 -26.47 -0.84 -12.83
N ALA A 218 -27.33 -0.02 -13.43
CA ALA A 218 -28.27 -0.49 -14.46
C ALA A 218 -27.52 -1.10 -15.65
N GLY A 219 -26.41 -0.48 -16.07
CA GLY A 219 -25.51 -1.02 -17.07
C GLY A 219 -24.95 -2.37 -16.69
N LEU A 220 -24.36 -2.52 -15.49
CA LEU A 220 -23.77 -3.79 -15.02
C LEU A 220 -24.81 -4.91 -14.90
N LEU A 221 -26.01 -4.60 -14.40
CA LEU A 221 -27.10 -5.58 -14.26
C LEU A 221 -27.64 -6.04 -15.62
N LEU A 222 -27.76 -5.14 -16.60
CA LEU A 222 -28.13 -5.51 -17.97
C LEU A 222 -26.99 -6.27 -18.68
N PHE A 223 -25.74 -5.87 -18.42
CA PHE A 223 -24.55 -6.46 -19.02
C PHE A 223 -24.32 -7.90 -18.53
N ASN A 224 -24.83 -8.28 -17.34
CA ASN A 224 -24.78 -9.65 -16.83
C ASN A 224 -25.27 -10.72 -17.83
N PHE A 225 -26.30 -10.40 -18.65
CA PHE A 225 -26.91 -11.36 -19.58
C PHE A 225 -26.09 -11.64 -20.84
N VAL A 226 -25.13 -10.78 -21.17
CA VAL A 226 -24.36 -10.87 -22.43
C VAL A 226 -22.95 -11.41 -22.19
N VAL A 227 -22.50 -11.43 -20.94
CA VAL A 227 -21.09 -11.56 -20.59
C VAL A 227 -20.71 -12.99 -20.22
N PRO A 228 -19.57 -13.51 -20.72
CA PRO A 228 -19.03 -14.80 -20.31
C PRO A 228 -18.76 -14.90 -18.80
N GLU A 229 -18.79 -16.12 -18.26
CA GLU A 229 -18.56 -16.38 -16.83
C GLU A 229 -17.22 -15.85 -16.30
N TRP A 230 -16.12 -16.06 -17.04
CA TRP A 230 -14.79 -15.59 -16.63
C TRP A 230 -14.73 -14.07 -16.49
N PHE A 231 -15.39 -13.32 -17.39
CA PHE A 231 -15.41 -11.87 -17.34
C PHE A 231 -16.32 -11.36 -16.22
N ARG A 232 -17.38 -12.09 -15.86
CA ARG A 232 -18.19 -11.78 -14.67
C ARG A 232 -17.36 -11.90 -13.39
N SER A 233 -16.52 -12.93 -13.26
CA SER A 233 -15.60 -13.04 -12.11
C SER A 233 -14.63 -11.85 -12.03
N ILE A 234 -14.09 -11.40 -13.17
CA ILE A 234 -13.22 -10.21 -13.23
C ILE A 234 -13.99 -8.95 -12.82
N LEU A 235 -15.23 -8.78 -13.28
CA LEU A 235 -16.08 -7.66 -12.88
C LEU A 235 -16.38 -7.67 -11.38
N THR A 236 -16.68 -8.83 -10.79
CA THR A 236 -16.91 -8.94 -9.35
C THR A 236 -15.65 -8.58 -8.57
N LEU A 237 -14.48 -9.09 -8.99
CA LEU A 237 -13.20 -8.80 -8.33
C LEU A 237 -12.83 -7.31 -8.46
N SER A 238 -13.13 -6.71 -9.62
CA SER A 238 -13.00 -5.27 -9.85
C SER A 238 -13.89 -4.45 -8.90
N LEU A 239 -15.14 -4.87 -8.66
CA LEU A 239 -16.03 -4.22 -7.69
C LEU A 239 -15.48 -4.36 -6.26
N ALA A 240 -14.94 -5.52 -5.91
CA ALA A 240 -14.32 -5.78 -4.61
C ALA A 240 -13.10 -4.87 -4.38
N ARG A 241 -12.10 -4.91 -5.26
CA ARG A 241 -10.87 -4.10 -5.15
C ARG A 241 -11.15 -2.60 -5.34
N GLY A 242 -12.12 -2.25 -6.18
CA GLY A 242 -12.61 -0.88 -6.36
C GLY A 242 -13.25 -0.31 -5.11
N SER A 243 -13.94 -1.15 -4.32
CA SER A 243 -14.45 -0.76 -3.00
C SER A 243 -13.30 -0.44 -2.05
N VAL A 244 -12.28 -1.30 -1.97
CA VAL A 244 -11.09 -1.03 -1.12
C VAL A 244 -10.40 0.27 -1.53
N ALA A 245 -10.21 0.49 -2.84
CA ALA A 245 -9.62 1.72 -3.36
C ALA A 245 -10.49 2.96 -3.08
N LEU A 246 -11.82 2.80 -3.03
CA LEU A 246 -12.76 3.84 -2.61
C LEU A 246 -12.62 4.16 -1.11
N GLY A 247 -12.38 3.17 -0.26
CA GLY A 247 -11.98 3.38 1.14
C GLY A 247 -10.70 4.22 1.23
N LEU A 248 -9.66 3.81 0.51
CA LEU A 248 -8.39 4.55 0.45
C LEU A 248 -8.59 5.99 -0.06
N LEU A 249 -9.49 6.22 -1.02
CA LEU A 249 -9.82 7.55 -1.52
C LEU A 249 -10.42 8.45 -0.42
N VAL A 250 -11.23 7.90 0.49
CA VAL A 250 -11.77 8.64 1.64
C VAL A 250 -10.65 9.20 2.52
N LEU A 251 -9.61 8.40 2.77
CA LEU A 251 -8.41 8.81 3.51
C LEU A 251 -7.55 9.80 2.71
N TRP A 252 -7.38 9.56 1.41
CA TRP A 252 -6.58 10.41 0.56
C TRP A 252 -7.12 11.85 0.48
N ARG A 253 -8.43 12.05 0.64
CA ARG A 253 -9.02 13.39 0.76
C ARG A 253 -8.55 14.18 1.99
N CYS A 254 -8.07 13.52 3.04
CA CYS A 254 -7.39 14.16 4.17
C CYS A 254 -5.90 14.41 3.94
N GLY A 255 -5.35 13.99 2.80
CA GLY A 255 -3.90 14.00 2.55
C GLY A 255 -3.17 12.82 3.20
N LEU A 256 -3.89 11.78 3.61
CA LEU A 256 -3.32 10.56 4.20
C LEU A 256 -3.49 9.39 3.25
N ILE A 257 -2.44 8.58 3.09
CA ILE A 257 -2.46 7.35 2.30
C ILE A 257 -1.96 6.23 3.20
N SER A 258 -2.68 5.10 3.24
CA SER A 258 -2.26 3.93 4.01
C SER A 258 -1.83 2.80 3.09
N PHE A 259 -0.61 2.30 3.32
CA PHE A 259 -0.03 1.10 2.70
C PHE A 259 -0.34 -0.18 3.48
N GLY A 260 -1.35 -0.14 4.36
CA GLY A 260 -1.82 -1.30 5.10
C GLY A 260 -3.31 -1.54 4.90
N HIS A 261 -3.87 -1.18 3.74
CA HIS A 261 -5.28 -1.49 3.46
C HIS A 261 -5.55 -2.98 3.29
N ALA A 262 -4.51 -3.77 2.98
CA ALA A 262 -4.53 -5.22 3.03
C ALA A 262 -4.87 -5.75 4.43
N LEU A 263 -4.61 -4.99 5.50
CA LEU A 263 -5.09 -5.33 6.85
C LEU A 263 -6.61 -5.47 6.90
N TYR A 264 -7.33 -4.46 6.39
CA TYR A 264 -8.79 -4.44 6.41
C TYR A 264 -9.40 -5.40 5.41
N PHE A 265 -8.80 -5.48 4.23
CA PHE A 265 -9.15 -6.46 3.22
C PHE A 265 -8.99 -7.90 3.77
N GLY A 266 -7.86 -8.18 4.41
CA GLY A 266 -7.57 -9.45 5.07
C GLY A 266 -8.54 -9.78 6.20
N PHE A 267 -8.81 -8.85 7.13
CA PHE A 267 -9.82 -9.08 8.17
C PHE A 267 -11.20 -9.40 7.60
N GLY A 268 -11.63 -8.67 6.56
CA GLY A 268 -12.89 -8.95 5.88
C GLY A 268 -12.92 -10.34 5.26
N ALA A 269 -11.88 -10.71 4.51
CA ALA A 269 -11.77 -12.00 3.84
C ALA A 269 -11.67 -13.18 4.81
N TYR A 270 -10.80 -13.08 5.83
CA TYR A 270 -10.62 -14.12 6.84
C TYR A 270 -11.83 -14.30 7.74
N THR A 271 -12.59 -13.24 8.01
CA THR A 271 -13.85 -13.42 8.77
C THR A 271 -14.83 -14.29 8.00
N VAL A 272 -14.94 -14.11 6.67
CA VAL A 272 -15.77 -14.96 5.82
C VAL A 272 -15.23 -16.40 5.81
N GLY A 273 -13.92 -16.59 5.63
CA GLY A 273 -13.25 -17.90 5.69
C GLY A 273 -13.50 -18.65 7.00
N LEU A 274 -13.28 -18.00 8.13
CA LEU A 274 -13.41 -18.59 9.46
C LEU A 274 -14.87 -18.88 9.83
N MET A 275 -15.81 -18.00 9.47
CA MET A 275 -17.24 -18.26 9.68
C MET A 275 -17.72 -19.47 8.87
N GLY A 276 -17.23 -19.62 7.63
CA GLY A 276 -17.49 -20.82 6.83
C GLY A 276 -16.93 -22.08 7.48
N ARG A 277 -15.64 -22.06 7.85
CA ARG A 277 -14.94 -23.23 8.41
C ARG A 277 -15.42 -23.67 9.78
N TYR A 278 -15.60 -22.75 10.72
CA TYR A 278 -15.88 -23.07 12.13
C TYR A 278 -17.36 -23.01 12.50
N LEU A 279 -18.10 -22.04 11.96
CA LEU A 279 -19.52 -21.86 12.28
C LEU A 279 -20.44 -22.54 11.25
N GLY A 280 -19.91 -23.00 10.11
CA GLY A 280 -20.71 -23.59 9.03
C GLY A 280 -21.67 -22.60 8.38
N ILE A 281 -21.46 -21.30 8.58
CA ILE A 281 -22.33 -20.25 8.06
C ILE A 281 -21.91 -19.93 6.63
N THR A 282 -22.75 -20.29 5.66
CA THR A 282 -22.51 -20.05 4.23
C THR A 282 -23.32 -18.88 3.66
N ASP A 283 -24.12 -18.18 4.48
CA ASP A 283 -24.92 -17.04 4.03
C ASP A 283 -24.03 -15.84 3.68
N ALA A 284 -24.02 -15.45 2.40
CA ALA A 284 -23.22 -14.36 1.87
C ALA A 284 -23.54 -13.01 2.55
N PHE A 285 -24.80 -12.73 2.91
CA PHE A 285 -25.12 -11.45 3.55
C PHE A 285 -24.57 -11.37 4.97
N LEU A 286 -24.75 -12.44 5.75
CA LEU A 286 -24.28 -12.51 7.13
C LEU A 286 -22.76 -12.48 7.20
N THR A 287 -22.08 -13.29 6.37
CA THR A 287 -20.62 -13.36 6.36
C THR A 287 -19.98 -12.04 5.93
N ILE A 288 -20.54 -11.34 4.93
CA ILE A 288 -20.10 -9.99 4.55
C ILE A 288 -20.33 -9.01 5.70
N ALA A 289 -21.52 -8.99 6.30
CA ALA A 289 -21.84 -8.07 7.39
C ALA A 289 -20.91 -8.25 8.60
N CYS A 290 -20.62 -9.51 8.97
CA CYS A 290 -19.65 -9.84 9.99
C CYS A 290 -18.22 -9.43 9.59
N GLY A 291 -17.80 -9.68 8.35
CA GLY A 291 -16.49 -9.24 7.85
C GLY A 291 -16.32 -7.72 7.82
N VAL A 292 -17.37 -6.97 7.50
CA VAL A 292 -17.38 -5.50 7.62
C VAL A 292 -17.28 -5.09 9.09
N ALA A 293 -18.03 -5.73 9.98
CA ALA A 293 -18.03 -5.42 11.40
C ALA A 293 -16.67 -5.69 12.07
N THR A 294 -16.01 -6.81 11.78
CA THR A 294 -14.69 -7.14 12.32
C THR A 294 -13.63 -6.17 11.81
N ALA A 295 -13.58 -5.90 10.50
CA ALA A 295 -12.66 -4.91 9.92
C ALA A 295 -12.91 -3.51 10.49
N GLY A 296 -14.18 -3.12 10.67
CA GLY A 296 -14.58 -1.86 11.29
C GLY A 296 -14.18 -1.74 12.75
N LEU A 297 -14.31 -2.82 13.52
CA LEU A 297 -13.87 -2.89 14.92
C LEU A 297 -12.36 -2.67 15.02
N PHE A 298 -11.56 -3.40 14.23
CA PHE A 298 -10.11 -3.20 14.20
C PHE A 298 -9.73 -1.80 13.70
N ALA A 299 -10.46 -1.24 12.72
CA ALA A 299 -10.24 0.13 12.26
C ALA A 299 -10.54 1.17 13.35
N TYR A 300 -11.57 0.94 14.16
CA TYR A 300 -11.92 1.78 15.30
C TYR A 300 -10.84 1.76 16.38
N LEU A 301 -10.36 0.57 16.74
CA LEU A 301 -9.29 0.37 17.73
C LEU A 301 -7.97 0.99 17.25
N LEU A 302 -7.50 0.61 16.07
CA LEU A 302 -6.24 1.12 15.51
C LEU A 302 -6.33 2.60 15.17
N GLY A 303 -7.52 3.10 14.86
CA GLY A 303 -7.73 4.51 14.59
C GLY A 303 -7.33 5.42 15.76
N PHE A 304 -7.52 4.99 17.02
CA PHE A 304 -7.16 5.80 18.19
C PHE A 304 -5.67 6.10 18.23
N LEU A 305 -4.88 5.14 17.78
CA LEU A 305 -3.44 5.28 17.63
C LEU A 305 -3.12 6.07 16.36
N LEU A 306 -3.64 5.63 15.23
CA LEU A 306 -3.26 6.15 13.92
C LEU A 306 -3.68 7.61 13.66
N ARG A 307 -4.68 8.12 14.38
CA ARG A 307 -5.10 9.53 14.28
C ARG A 307 -3.99 10.53 14.64
N GLN A 308 -2.98 10.12 15.41
CA GLN A 308 -1.85 10.95 15.83
C GLN A 308 -0.75 11.06 14.75
N TYR A 309 -0.75 10.20 13.75
CA TYR A 309 0.32 10.10 12.76
C TYR A 309 -0.07 10.77 11.44
N ARG A 310 0.93 11.33 10.73
CA ARG A 310 0.74 12.01 9.44
C ARG A 310 1.79 11.54 8.42
N GLY A 311 1.47 11.71 7.14
CA GLY A 311 2.40 11.47 6.03
C GLY A 311 2.96 10.04 6.00
N ILE A 312 4.28 9.93 5.89
CA ILE A 312 5.00 8.65 5.71
C ILE A 312 4.82 7.74 6.93
N PHE A 313 4.84 8.28 8.14
CA PHE A 313 4.67 7.48 9.35
C PHE A 313 3.29 6.83 9.44
N PHE A 314 2.24 7.55 9.03
CA PHE A 314 0.91 6.98 8.94
C PHE A 314 0.89 5.80 7.96
N ALA A 315 1.50 5.95 6.79
CA ALA A 315 1.65 4.90 5.79
C ALA A 315 2.41 3.66 6.33
N LEU A 316 3.58 3.87 6.94
CA LEU A 316 4.45 2.82 7.46
C LEU A 316 3.83 2.07 8.64
N LEU A 317 3.19 2.79 9.57
CA LEU A 317 2.56 2.16 10.72
C LEU A 317 1.36 1.29 10.29
N ASN A 318 0.59 1.73 9.29
CA ASN A 318 -0.45 0.89 8.69
C ASN A 318 0.13 -0.37 8.04
N MET A 319 1.21 -0.24 7.26
CA MET A 319 1.91 -1.37 6.66
C MET A 319 2.40 -2.36 7.73
N ALA A 320 2.95 -1.84 8.85
CA ALA A 320 3.37 -2.65 9.99
C ALA A 320 2.21 -3.51 10.51
N PHE A 321 1.04 -2.89 10.75
CA PHE A 321 -0.13 -3.64 11.22
C PHE A 321 -0.60 -4.69 10.22
N SER A 322 -0.59 -4.39 8.93
CA SER A 322 -0.89 -5.38 7.87
C SER A 322 0.04 -6.57 7.94
N MET A 323 1.34 -6.34 8.11
CA MET A 323 2.34 -7.41 8.17
C MET A 323 2.34 -8.17 9.50
N ILE A 324 1.92 -7.52 10.59
CA ILE A 324 1.61 -8.21 11.85
C ILE A 324 0.45 -9.19 11.63
N LEU A 325 -0.64 -8.75 10.98
CA LEU A 325 -1.75 -9.65 10.64
C LEU A 325 -1.27 -10.79 9.74
N TYR A 326 -0.54 -10.49 8.67
CA TYR A 326 0.05 -11.51 7.79
C TYR A 326 0.88 -12.54 8.58
N GLY A 327 1.77 -12.10 9.45
CA GLY A 327 2.60 -12.99 10.28
C GLY A 327 1.78 -13.88 11.22
N VAL A 328 0.66 -13.38 11.76
CA VAL A 328 -0.26 -14.17 12.57
C VAL A 328 -0.99 -15.22 11.72
N LEU A 329 -1.51 -14.81 10.55
CA LEU A 329 -2.28 -15.69 9.65
C LEU A 329 -1.42 -16.80 9.03
N ALA A 330 -0.22 -16.45 8.58
CA ALA A 330 0.70 -17.40 7.95
C ALA A 330 1.28 -18.43 8.92
N LYS A 331 1.09 -18.27 10.24
CA LYS A 331 1.68 -19.15 11.26
C LYS A 331 0.66 -19.90 12.12
N LEU A 332 -0.54 -19.36 12.33
CA LEU A 332 -1.56 -20.07 13.06
C LEU A 332 -2.22 -21.13 12.17
N GLU A 333 -1.98 -22.40 12.46
CA GLU A 333 -2.59 -23.54 11.77
C GLU A 333 -4.12 -23.53 11.85
N GLU A 334 -4.67 -23.08 12.98
CA GLU A 334 -6.11 -22.88 13.17
C GLU A 334 -6.69 -21.88 12.16
N LEU A 335 -5.90 -20.91 11.71
CA LEU A 335 -6.32 -19.91 10.72
C LEU A 335 -6.01 -20.32 9.28
N GLY A 336 -5.58 -21.56 9.03
CA GLY A 336 -5.26 -22.06 7.69
C GLY A 336 -3.78 -21.94 7.30
N SER A 337 -2.92 -21.31 8.13
CA SER A 337 -1.50 -21.15 7.83
C SER A 337 -1.26 -20.57 6.42
N THR A 338 -0.17 -20.96 5.75
CA THR A 338 0.14 -20.62 4.35
C THR A 338 -0.84 -21.25 3.34
N ASP A 339 -1.48 -22.36 3.69
CA ASP A 339 -2.40 -23.09 2.80
C ASP A 339 -3.77 -22.43 2.70
N GLY A 340 -4.09 -21.50 3.60
CA GLY A 340 -5.34 -20.77 3.60
C GLY A 340 -6.57 -21.59 3.99
N ILE A 341 -7.75 -21.03 3.68
CA ILE A 341 -9.06 -21.60 3.98
C ILE A 341 -9.90 -21.57 2.70
N SER A 342 -10.32 -22.73 2.23
CA SER A 342 -11.28 -22.85 1.13
C SER A 342 -12.70 -22.61 1.62
N LEU A 343 -13.49 -21.88 0.81
CA LEU A 343 -14.88 -21.58 1.09
C LEU A 343 -15.78 -22.58 0.36
N GLU A 344 -16.77 -23.10 1.08
CA GLU A 344 -17.83 -23.93 0.49
C GLU A 344 -18.88 -23.07 -0.23
N VAL A 345 -19.81 -23.73 -0.93
CA VAL A 345 -20.84 -23.09 -1.77
C VAL A 345 -21.61 -22.04 -0.97
N THR A 346 -21.64 -20.81 -1.50
CA THR A 346 -22.37 -19.69 -0.90
C THR A 346 -23.88 -19.86 -1.01
N THR A 347 -24.55 -19.68 0.13
CA THR A 347 -26.01 -19.59 0.21
C THR A 347 -26.40 -18.11 0.25
N TYR A 348 -27.55 -17.76 -0.30
CA TYR A 348 -28.11 -16.40 -0.26
C TYR A 348 -29.48 -16.45 0.39
N LEU A 349 -29.63 -15.88 1.60
CA LEU A 349 -30.92 -15.86 2.30
C LEU A 349 -31.58 -17.26 2.35
N TRP A 350 -30.80 -18.27 2.73
CA TRP A 350 -31.22 -19.69 2.80
C TRP A 350 -31.51 -20.38 1.46
N TYR A 351 -31.30 -19.71 0.32
CA TYR A 351 -31.36 -20.30 -1.01
C TYR A 351 -29.95 -20.61 -1.54
N ALA A 352 -29.69 -21.86 -1.89
CA ALA A 352 -28.39 -22.32 -2.41
C ALA A 352 -28.47 -22.61 -3.92
N PRO A 353 -28.18 -21.63 -4.80
CA PRO A 353 -28.09 -21.88 -6.23
C PRO A 353 -26.88 -22.78 -6.53
N LEU A 354 -27.06 -23.77 -7.42
CA LEU A 354 -26.02 -24.72 -7.80
C LEU A 354 -25.28 -24.25 -9.07
N GLY A 355 -23.96 -24.40 -9.10
CA GLY A 355 -23.14 -24.21 -10.31
C GLY A 355 -23.06 -22.77 -10.84
N ALA A 356 -23.28 -22.58 -12.14
CA ALA A 356 -23.13 -21.29 -12.84
C ALA A 356 -24.13 -20.21 -12.38
N GLU A 357 -25.27 -20.62 -11.82
CA GLU A 357 -26.24 -19.71 -11.21
C GLU A 357 -25.68 -19.05 -9.96
N ASN A 358 -24.83 -19.74 -9.19
CA ASN A 358 -24.22 -19.18 -7.99
C ASN A 358 -23.32 -17.99 -8.31
N LYS A 359 -22.41 -18.13 -9.29
CA LYS A 359 -21.52 -17.02 -9.69
C LYS A 359 -22.31 -15.82 -10.23
N THR A 360 -23.44 -16.09 -10.89
CA THR A 360 -24.36 -15.06 -11.37
C THR A 360 -25.03 -14.33 -10.20
N ALA A 361 -25.56 -15.08 -9.22
CA ALA A 361 -26.16 -14.54 -8.02
C ALA A 361 -25.14 -13.71 -7.21
N LEU A 362 -23.91 -14.22 -7.06
CA LEU A 362 -22.81 -13.53 -6.41
C LEU A 362 -22.51 -12.19 -7.07
N PHE A 363 -22.42 -12.16 -8.40
CA PHE A 363 -22.17 -10.94 -9.15
C PHE A 363 -23.27 -9.90 -8.95
N ILE A 364 -24.54 -10.29 -9.08
CA ILE A 364 -25.69 -9.38 -8.89
C ILE A 364 -25.69 -8.84 -7.46
N PHE A 365 -25.48 -9.72 -6.47
CA PHE A 365 -25.44 -9.36 -5.07
C PHE A 365 -24.29 -8.41 -4.75
N ALA A 366 -23.08 -8.71 -5.23
CA ALA A 366 -21.91 -7.87 -5.09
C ALA A 366 -22.12 -6.49 -5.76
N ALA A 367 -22.73 -6.44 -6.95
CA ALA A 367 -23.01 -5.19 -7.66
C ALA A 367 -24.00 -4.29 -6.88
N ILE A 368 -25.09 -4.86 -6.35
CA ILE A 368 -26.10 -4.13 -5.58
C ILE A 368 -25.48 -3.59 -4.29
N LEU A 369 -24.77 -4.44 -3.52
CA LEU A 369 -24.15 -4.02 -2.28
C LEU A 369 -23.06 -2.97 -2.52
N THR A 370 -22.22 -3.17 -3.53
CA THR A 370 -21.15 -2.23 -3.89
C THR A 370 -21.73 -0.87 -4.29
N TRP A 371 -22.83 -0.85 -5.05
CA TRP A 371 -23.54 0.39 -5.35
C TRP A 371 -24.06 1.06 -4.08
N GLY A 372 -24.65 0.30 -3.15
CA GLY A 372 -25.09 0.81 -1.84
C GLY A 372 -23.95 1.47 -1.05
N VAL A 373 -22.81 0.78 -0.93
CA VAL A 373 -21.61 1.32 -0.26
C VAL A 373 -21.10 2.58 -0.97
N ALA A 374 -21.04 2.58 -2.31
CA ALA A 374 -20.60 3.74 -3.09
C ALA A 374 -21.53 4.94 -2.90
N VAL A 375 -22.85 4.73 -2.83
CA VAL A 375 -23.83 5.80 -2.53
C VAL A 375 -23.64 6.32 -1.11
N LEU A 376 -23.49 5.45 -0.11
CA LEU A 376 -23.26 5.86 1.28
C LEU A 376 -21.99 6.70 1.41
N VAL A 377 -20.89 6.29 0.80
CA VAL A 377 -19.64 7.06 0.80
C VAL A 377 -19.80 8.38 0.03
N HIS A 378 -20.55 8.39 -1.07
CA HIS A 378 -20.85 9.63 -1.77
C HIS A 378 -21.63 10.63 -0.92
N LEU A 379 -22.66 10.16 -0.21
CA LEU A 379 -23.45 10.98 0.72
C LEU A 379 -22.57 11.50 1.86
N TYR A 380 -21.72 10.65 2.45
CA TYR A 380 -20.77 11.06 3.46
C TYR A 380 -19.82 12.14 2.95
N LEU A 381 -19.25 11.98 1.75
CA LEU A 381 -18.33 12.94 1.17
C LEU A 381 -18.97 14.30 0.85
N ARG A 382 -20.30 14.34 0.59
CA ARG A 382 -21.05 15.59 0.42
C ARG A 382 -21.50 16.24 1.71
N SER A 383 -21.54 15.48 2.81
CA SER A 383 -21.90 16.00 4.12
C SER A 383 -20.91 17.08 4.57
N THR A 384 -21.32 17.89 5.54
CA THR A 384 -20.47 18.91 6.16
C THR A 384 -19.19 18.30 6.72
N LEU A 385 -19.29 17.15 7.41
CA LEU A 385 -18.13 16.41 7.94
C LEU A 385 -17.18 15.95 6.82
N GLY A 386 -17.73 15.40 5.73
CA GLY A 386 -16.96 14.96 4.58
C GLY A 386 -16.19 16.11 3.91
N ASN A 387 -16.81 17.27 3.76
CA ASN A 387 -16.17 18.44 3.17
C ASN A 387 -15.16 19.09 4.13
N MET A 388 -15.45 19.21 5.43
CA MET A 388 -14.55 19.81 6.42
C MET A 388 -13.21 19.07 6.53
N THR A 389 -13.21 17.76 6.27
CA THR A 389 -11.97 16.97 6.32
C THR A 389 -10.96 17.31 5.23
N THR A 390 -11.36 17.97 4.13
CA THR A 390 -10.38 18.49 3.16
C THR A 390 -9.59 19.66 3.76
N ALA A 391 -10.17 20.41 4.70
CA ALA A 391 -9.46 21.47 5.41
C ALA A 391 -8.41 20.92 6.40
N VAL A 392 -8.58 19.69 6.91
CA VAL A 392 -7.55 19.00 7.72
C VAL A 392 -6.26 18.85 6.92
N ARG A 393 -6.38 18.55 5.62
CA ARG A 393 -5.24 18.43 4.69
C ARG A 393 -4.47 19.73 4.54
N GLU A 394 -5.18 20.87 4.54
CA GLU A 394 -4.55 22.19 4.32
C GLU A 394 -3.84 22.70 5.58
N ASN A 395 -4.54 22.71 6.72
CA ASN A 395 -3.96 23.14 7.98
C ASN A 395 -4.79 22.67 9.19
N GLU A 396 -4.37 21.57 9.80
CA GLU A 396 -4.99 21.00 10.99
C GLU A 396 -4.97 21.96 12.20
N ILE A 397 -3.89 22.74 12.38
CA ILE A 397 -3.76 23.70 13.49
C ILE A 397 -4.82 24.80 13.37
N ARG A 398 -5.01 25.34 12.16
CA ARG A 398 -6.02 26.37 11.89
C ARG A 398 -7.44 25.85 12.07
N LEU A 399 -7.67 24.59 11.71
CA LEU A 399 -8.95 23.91 11.94
C LEU A 399 -9.26 23.78 13.44
N GLY A 400 -8.22 23.52 14.25
CA GLY A 400 -8.31 23.51 15.71
C GLY A 400 -8.78 24.83 16.30
N TYR A 401 -8.32 25.97 15.78
CA TYR A 401 -8.78 27.30 16.21
C TYR A 401 -10.25 27.58 15.88
N LEU A 402 -10.82 26.87 14.90
CA LEU A 402 -12.25 26.94 14.57
C LEU A 402 -13.12 26.01 15.44
N GLY A 403 -12.51 25.32 16.42
CA GLY A 403 -13.20 24.43 17.35
C GLY A 403 -13.38 23.00 16.84
N TYR A 404 -12.75 22.63 15.72
CA TYR A 404 -12.87 21.30 15.13
C TYR A 404 -11.58 20.50 15.30
N SER A 405 -11.69 19.30 15.88
CA SER A 405 -10.54 18.42 16.11
C SER A 405 -10.19 17.63 14.84
N GLY A 406 -9.02 17.90 14.25
CA GLY A 406 -8.51 17.13 13.11
C GLY A 406 -8.35 15.64 13.41
N GLU A 407 -7.91 15.30 14.63
CA GLU A 407 -7.76 13.91 15.07
C GLU A 407 -9.05 13.09 15.00
N ARG A 408 -10.19 13.65 15.44
CA ARG A 408 -11.48 12.94 15.37
C ARG A 408 -11.95 12.78 13.92
N ALA A 409 -11.67 13.76 13.06
CA ALA A 409 -11.95 13.65 11.63
C ALA A 409 -11.14 12.52 10.97
N VAL A 410 -9.85 12.43 11.30
CA VAL A 410 -8.98 11.36 10.80
C VAL A 410 -9.45 10.00 11.33
N HIS A 411 -9.79 9.91 12.61
CA HIS A 411 -10.34 8.69 13.22
C HIS A 411 -11.60 8.22 12.50
N ALA A 412 -12.60 9.09 12.34
CA ALA A 412 -13.86 8.74 11.68
C ALA A 412 -13.64 8.26 10.23
N LYS A 413 -12.77 8.93 9.48
CA LYS A 413 -12.44 8.50 8.10
C LYS A 413 -11.65 7.21 8.04
N TYR A 414 -10.78 6.98 9.01
CA TYR A 414 -10.04 5.74 9.12
C TYR A 414 -10.96 4.54 9.36
N VAL A 415 -11.97 4.71 10.22
CA VAL A 415 -13.02 3.71 10.44
C VAL A 415 -13.84 3.47 9.18
N ILE A 416 -14.31 4.52 8.51
CA ILE A 416 -15.05 4.39 7.24
C ILE A 416 -14.20 3.66 6.19
N SER A 417 -12.91 4.00 6.09
CA SER A 417 -11.98 3.34 5.18
C SER A 417 -11.83 1.86 5.48
N GLY A 418 -11.71 1.49 6.76
CA GLY A 418 -11.59 0.10 7.19
C GLY A 418 -12.87 -0.71 6.97
N LEU A 419 -14.06 -0.12 7.22
CA LEU A 419 -15.35 -0.74 6.92
C LEU A 419 -15.48 -1.07 5.42
N VAL A 420 -15.16 -0.09 4.56
CA VAL A 420 -15.23 -0.26 3.10
C VAL A 420 -14.14 -1.23 2.60
N GLY A 421 -12.95 -1.21 3.22
CA GLY A 421 -11.87 -2.16 2.93
C GLY A 421 -12.26 -3.61 3.28
N GLY A 422 -12.85 -3.83 4.45
CA GLY A 422 -13.38 -5.13 4.87
C GLY A 422 -14.52 -5.62 4.00
N PHE A 423 -15.39 -4.71 3.57
CA PHE A 423 -16.43 -5.02 2.57
C PHE A 423 -15.83 -5.55 1.25
N GLY A 424 -14.81 -4.88 0.73
CA GLY A 424 -14.09 -5.35 -0.46
C GLY A 424 -13.41 -6.70 -0.24
N GLY A 425 -12.81 -6.92 0.93
CA GLY A 425 -12.21 -8.21 1.34
C GLY A 425 -13.19 -9.36 1.37
N ALA A 426 -14.34 -9.14 2.00
CA ALA A 426 -15.40 -10.16 2.10
C ALA A 426 -15.92 -10.57 0.72
N ILE A 427 -16.17 -9.61 -0.19
CA ILE A 427 -16.60 -9.93 -1.57
C ILE A 427 -15.50 -10.67 -2.33
N ALA A 428 -14.24 -10.25 -2.19
CA ALA A 428 -13.13 -10.90 -2.87
C ALA A 428 -12.97 -12.36 -2.42
N ALA A 429 -13.06 -12.63 -1.12
CA ALA A 429 -13.04 -13.98 -0.56
C ALA A 429 -14.12 -14.87 -1.19
N LEU A 430 -15.36 -14.40 -1.23
CA LEU A 430 -16.47 -15.15 -1.84
C LEU A 430 -16.29 -15.36 -3.35
N THR A 431 -15.63 -14.42 -4.04
CA THR A 431 -15.40 -14.50 -5.48
C THR A 431 -14.28 -15.49 -5.82
N ILE A 432 -13.19 -15.47 -5.05
CA ILE A 432 -12.03 -16.35 -5.24
C ILE A 432 -12.36 -17.76 -4.76
N GLY A 433 -13.18 -17.89 -3.72
CA GLY A 433 -13.55 -19.18 -3.11
C GLY A 433 -12.45 -19.78 -2.23
N HIS A 434 -11.36 -19.05 -2.01
CA HIS A 434 -10.24 -19.43 -1.18
C HIS A 434 -9.60 -18.18 -0.57
N VAL A 435 -9.14 -18.28 0.68
CA VAL A 435 -8.58 -17.17 1.46
C VAL A 435 -7.24 -17.61 2.03
N ASP A 436 -6.15 -17.06 1.49
CA ASP A 436 -4.78 -17.32 1.93
C ASP A 436 -4.08 -16.01 2.40
N PRO A 437 -3.03 -16.09 3.24
CA PRO A 437 -2.40 -14.89 3.81
C PRO A 437 -1.72 -14.03 2.74
N ASP A 438 -1.14 -14.67 1.72
CA ASP A 438 -0.35 -14.01 0.67
C ASP A 438 -1.22 -13.17 -0.26
N SER A 439 -2.40 -13.66 -0.64
CA SER A 439 -3.32 -12.95 -1.52
C SER A 439 -4.19 -11.89 -0.81
N MET A 440 -4.26 -11.95 0.53
CA MET A 440 -5.16 -11.11 1.33
C MET A 440 -4.45 -10.06 2.19
N ALA A 441 -3.49 -10.47 3.02
CA ALA A 441 -2.91 -9.60 4.06
C ALA A 441 -1.48 -9.13 3.75
N TYR A 442 -0.81 -9.78 2.81
CA TYR A 442 0.56 -9.43 2.41
C TYR A 442 0.64 -8.02 1.82
N TRP A 443 1.75 -7.32 2.09
CA TRP A 443 1.85 -5.89 1.79
C TRP A 443 1.76 -5.50 0.29
N PRO A 444 2.17 -6.31 -0.73
CA PRO A 444 2.02 -5.92 -2.13
C PRO A 444 0.56 -5.78 -2.54
N VAL A 445 -0.35 -6.52 -1.88
CA VAL A 445 -1.80 -6.38 -2.06
C VAL A 445 -2.26 -4.96 -1.69
N SER A 446 -1.65 -4.34 -0.67
CA SER A 446 -1.89 -2.92 -0.38
C SER A 446 -1.38 -2.01 -1.51
N GLY A 447 -0.26 -2.37 -2.14
CA GLY A 447 0.27 -1.69 -3.33
C GLY A 447 -0.72 -1.67 -4.48
N ASP A 448 -1.43 -2.78 -4.72
CA ASP A 448 -2.48 -2.87 -5.76
C ASP A 448 -3.61 -1.87 -5.52
N PHE A 449 -4.09 -1.75 -4.27
CA PHE A 449 -5.16 -0.80 -3.95
C PHE A 449 -4.71 0.65 -4.17
N VAL A 450 -3.44 0.95 -3.86
CA VAL A 450 -2.93 2.29 -4.11
C VAL A 450 -2.72 2.55 -5.60
N PHE A 451 -2.24 1.56 -6.36
CA PHE A 451 -2.18 1.62 -7.81
C PHE A 451 -3.54 1.99 -8.38
N ILE A 452 -4.58 1.26 -7.99
CA ILE A 452 -5.96 1.50 -8.44
C ILE A 452 -6.38 2.93 -8.09
N ALA A 453 -6.11 3.40 -6.87
CA ALA A 453 -6.46 4.76 -6.46
C ALA A 453 -5.75 5.82 -7.33
N ILE A 454 -4.47 5.64 -7.66
CA ILE A 454 -3.70 6.56 -8.50
C ILE A 454 -4.22 6.56 -9.94
N LEU A 455 -4.43 5.36 -10.49
CA LEU A 455 -5.00 5.16 -11.82
C LEU A 455 -6.36 5.86 -11.96
N SER A 456 -7.18 5.75 -10.91
CA SER A 456 -8.53 6.32 -10.86
C SER A 456 -8.54 7.85 -10.76
N GLY A 457 -7.67 8.40 -9.91
CA GLY A 457 -7.74 9.79 -9.45
C GLY A 457 -8.74 9.98 -8.30
N THR A 458 -8.69 11.15 -7.64
CA THR A 458 -9.42 11.42 -6.37
C THR A 458 -10.75 12.17 -6.55
N GLY A 459 -11.07 12.58 -7.77
CA GLY A 459 -12.18 13.51 -8.05
C GLY A 459 -13.56 12.93 -7.74
N ASN A 460 -13.81 11.66 -8.04
CA ASN A 460 -15.15 11.06 -7.99
C ASN A 460 -15.17 9.67 -7.37
N VAL A 461 -16.32 9.32 -6.78
CA VAL A 461 -16.57 8.01 -6.13
C VAL A 461 -16.66 6.87 -7.14
N VAL A 462 -17.05 7.16 -8.39
CA VAL A 462 -17.09 6.18 -9.49
C VAL A 462 -15.67 5.83 -9.99
N ALA A 463 -14.72 6.74 -9.83
CA ALA A 463 -13.39 6.59 -10.42
C ALA A 463 -12.64 5.33 -9.91
N PRO A 464 -12.61 5.02 -8.60
CA PRO A 464 -12.02 3.78 -8.06
C PRO A 464 -12.48 2.50 -8.76
N PHE A 465 -13.75 2.39 -9.13
CA PHE A 465 -14.29 1.21 -9.81
C PHE A 465 -13.82 1.10 -11.26
N ILE A 466 -13.76 2.24 -11.98
CA ILE A 466 -13.22 2.27 -13.34
C ILE A 466 -11.72 1.93 -13.32
N GLY A 467 -10.96 2.49 -12.37
CA GLY A 467 -9.56 2.14 -12.21
C GLY A 467 -9.36 0.69 -11.80
N ALA A 468 -10.20 0.13 -10.92
CA ALA A 468 -10.12 -1.28 -10.54
C ALA A 468 -10.39 -2.20 -11.73
N LEU A 469 -11.36 -1.85 -12.57
CA LEU A 469 -11.64 -2.59 -13.80
C LEU A 469 -10.46 -2.55 -14.77
N MET A 470 -9.88 -1.36 -14.99
CA MET A 470 -8.71 -1.21 -15.84
C MET A 470 -7.49 -1.95 -15.27
N TYR A 471 -7.25 -1.84 -13.97
CA TYR A 471 -6.20 -2.58 -13.27
C TYR A 471 -6.36 -4.08 -13.48
N GLU A 472 -7.57 -4.63 -13.29
CA GLU A 472 -7.77 -6.07 -13.45
C GLU A 472 -7.65 -6.54 -14.88
N LEU A 473 -8.15 -5.77 -15.85
CA LEU A 473 -7.94 -6.13 -17.25
C LEU A 473 -6.46 -6.13 -17.60
N ILE A 474 -5.71 -5.09 -17.20
CA ILE A 474 -4.26 -5.03 -17.45
C ILE A 474 -3.57 -6.20 -16.76
N ARG A 475 -3.89 -6.46 -15.49
CA ARG A 475 -3.29 -7.56 -14.71
C ARG A 475 -3.61 -8.92 -15.31
N THR A 476 -4.86 -9.18 -15.67
CA THR A 476 -5.28 -10.46 -16.27
C THR A 476 -4.59 -10.68 -17.61
N TYR A 477 -4.57 -9.69 -18.51
CA TYR A 477 -3.89 -9.84 -19.80
C TYR A 477 -2.36 -9.86 -19.67
N ALA A 478 -1.79 -9.13 -18.71
CA ALA A 478 -0.36 -9.19 -18.44
C ALA A 478 0.05 -10.59 -17.97
N PHE A 479 -0.74 -11.20 -17.08
CA PHE A 479 -0.49 -12.56 -16.61
C PHE A 479 -0.71 -13.60 -17.71
N ASP A 480 -1.72 -13.43 -18.57
CA ASP A 480 -2.00 -14.34 -19.69
C ASP A 480 -0.92 -14.31 -20.78
N LEU A 481 -0.47 -13.10 -21.17
CA LEU A 481 0.53 -12.92 -22.22
C LEU A 481 1.96 -13.17 -21.74
N PHE A 482 2.28 -12.71 -20.54
CA PHE A 482 3.64 -12.74 -19.99
C PHE A 482 3.66 -13.01 -18.47
N PRO A 483 3.40 -14.26 -18.03
CA PRO A 483 3.31 -14.62 -16.62
C PRO A 483 4.55 -14.27 -15.79
N GLY A 484 5.74 -14.24 -16.40
CA GLY A 484 7.00 -13.96 -15.73
C GLY A 484 7.39 -12.48 -15.63
N ILE A 485 6.69 -11.58 -16.32
CA ILE A 485 6.99 -10.13 -16.34
C ILE A 485 5.74 -9.24 -16.15
N TRP A 486 4.74 -9.76 -15.45
CA TRP A 486 3.49 -9.04 -15.26
C TRP A 486 3.67 -7.77 -14.41
N GLN A 487 4.59 -7.76 -13.43
CA GLN A 487 4.88 -6.58 -12.61
C GLN A 487 5.60 -5.49 -13.41
N LEU A 488 6.39 -5.83 -14.44
CA LEU A 488 7.01 -4.91 -15.40
C LEU A 488 5.94 -4.14 -16.15
N ILE A 489 4.92 -4.84 -16.64
CA ILE A 489 3.80 -4.26 -17.38
C ILE A 489 2.99 -3.34 -16.45
N MET A 490 2.72 -3.79 -15.22
CA MET A 490 2.02 -2.98 -14.23
C MET A 490 2.84 -1.73 -13.83
N GLY A 491 4.12 -1.88 -13.46
CA GLY A 491 5.01 -0.78 -13.12
C GLY A 491 5.19 0.21 -14.28
N GLY A 492 5.35 -0.30 -15.51
CA GLY A 492 5.45 0.51 -16.72
C GLY A 492 4.18 1.30 -17.02
N THR A 493 3.01 0.68 -16.89
CA THR A 493 1.73 1.38 -17.05
C THR A 493 1.54 2.46 -15.98
N LEU A 494 1.89 2.17 -14.71
CA LEU A 494 1.84 3.15 -13.63
C LEU A 494 2.74 4.36 -13.91
N LEU A 495 3.98 4.14 -14.34
CA LEU A 495 4.91 5.21 -14.72
C LEU A 495 4.34 6.06 -15.86
N ALA A 496 3.82 5.43 -16.91
CA ALA A 496 3.21 6.12 -18.04
C ALA A 496 2.04 7.01 -17.58
N ILE A 497 1.17 6.51 -16.71
CA ILE A 497 0.04 7.28 -16.19
C ILE A 497 0.52 8.44 -15.32
N ILE A 498 1.50 8.24 -14.44
CA ILE A 498 2.04 9.32 -13.60
C ILE A 498 2.69 10.42 -14.47
N MET A 499 3.32 10.06 -15.59
CA MET A 499 3.97 11.01 -16.49
C MET A 499 2.99 11.74 -17.41
N PHE A 500 2.03 11.03 -18.01
CA PHE A 500 1.16 11.58 -19.06
C PHE A 500 -0.24 11.97 -18.56
N LEU A 501 -0.73 11.36 -17.47
CA LEU A 501 -2.06 11.58 -16.88
C LEU A 501 -1.97 11.81 -15.35
N PRO A 502 -1.35 12.90 -14.86
CA PRO A 502 -1.11 13.12 -13.43
C PRO A 502 -2.39 13.27 -12.58
N ASN A 503 -3.55 13.50 -13.21
CA ASN A 503 -4.85 13.58 -12.55
C ASN A 503 -5.66 12.26 -12.63
N GLY A 504 -5.03 11.16 -13.07
CA GLY A 504 -5.66 9.86 -13.28
C GLY A 504 -6.49 9.78 -14.57
N LEU A 505 -7.05 8.60 -14.84
CA LEU A 505 -7.89 8.32 -16.02
C LEU A 505 -9.13 9.24 -16.09
N TRP A 506 -9.65 9.67 -14.93
CA TRP A 506 -10.81 10.54 -14.87
C TRP A 506 -10.60 11.89 -15.58
N SER A 507 -9.35 12.37 -15.66
CA SER A 507 -9.02 13.65 -16.29
C SER A 507 -9.32 13.70 -17.80
N LEU A 508 -9.36 12.56 -18.48
CA LEU A 508 -9.72 12.47 -19.90
C LEU A 508 -11.18 12.84 -20.14
N VAL A 509 -12.07 12.45 -19.22
CA VAL A 509 -13.50 12.73 -19.29
C VAL A 509 -13.75 14.22 -19.07
N ASP A 510 -13.05 14.83 -18.11
CA ASP A 510 -13.17 16.27 -17.81
C ASP A 510 -12.61 17.15 -18.93
N ARG A 511 -11.46 16.78 -19.55
CA ARG A 511 -10.88 17.51 -20.69
C ARG A 511 -11.77 17.49 -21.94
N ARG A 512 -12.49 16.39 -22.21
CA ARG A 512 -13.45 16.32 -23.33
C ARG A 512 -14.68 17.20 -23.08
N ARG A 513 -15.18 17.25 -21.84
CA ARG A 513 -16.34 18.07 -21.48
C ARG A 513 -16.03 19.57 -21.45
N SER A 514 -14.84 20.00 -21.05
CA SER A 514 -14.44 21.41 -21.11
C SER A 514 -14.30 21.92 -22.55
N ARG A 515 -13.75 21.09 -23.46
CA ARG A 515 -13.72 21.40 -24.90
C ARG A 515 -15.11 21.41 -25.55
N ALA A 516 -16.02 20.52 -25.13
CA ALA A 516 -17.39 20.51 -25.61
C ALA A 516 -18.20 21.73 -25.12
N GLY A 517 -17.98 22.17 -23.87
CA GLY A 517 -18.58 23.39 -23.33
C GLY A 517 -18.04 24.68 -23.99
N ALA A 518 -16.77 24.73 -24.36
CA ALA A 518 -16.17 25.87 -25.06
C ALA A 518 -16.66 26.01 -26.51
N ARG A 519 -17.09 24.92 -27.15
CA ARG A 519 -17.73 24.94 -28.49
C ARG A 519 -19.21 25.34 -28.48
N ALA A 520 -19.84 25.43 -27.31
CA ALA A 520 -21.27 25.70 -27.16
C ALA A 520 -21.59 27.18 -26.83
N LEU A 521 -20.59 28.06 -26.80
CA LEU A 521 -20.83 29.51 -26.77
C LEU A 521 -20.95 29.98 -28.23
N PRO A 522 -22.11 30.51 -28.66
CA PRO A 522 -22.19 31.22 -29.92
C PRO A 522 -21.27 32.44 -29.82
N ALA A 523 -20.49 32.70 -30.87
CA ALA A 523 -19.87 34.00 -31.05
C ALA A 523 -20.98 35.05 -31.10
N GLU A 524 -21.17 35.80 -30.00
CA GLU A 524 -21.96 37.02 -30.08
C GLU A 524 -21.28 37.94 -31.07
N ARG A 525 -22.07 38.35 -32.06
CA ARG A 525 -21.71 39.20 -33.18
C ARG A 525 -21.23 40.54 -32.65
N GLU A 526 -19.99 40.90 -32.97
CA GLU A 526 -19.61 42.30 -33.12
C GLU A 526 -20.25 42.84 -34.41
N GLU A 527 -21.48 43.35 -34.32
CA GLU A 527 -22.06 44.27 -35.31
C GLU A 527 -22.98 45.26 -34.58
N GLY A 528 -22.60 46.54 -34.60
CA GLY A 528 -23.42 47.67 -34.11
C GLY A 528 -22.63 48.75 -33.41
#